data_AF-A0A352RY06-F1
#
_entry.id   AF-A0A352RY06-F1
#
_cell.length_a   1.000
_cell.length_b   1.000
_cell.length_c   1.000
_cell.angle_alpha   90.00
_cell.angle_beta   90.00
_cell.angle_gamma   90.00
#
_symmetry.space_group_name_H-M   'P 1'
#
loop_
_entity.id
_entity.type
_entity.pdbx_description
1 polymer ?
#
loop_
_entity_poly.entity_id
_entity_poly.type
_entity_poly.pdbx_seq_one_letter_code
_entity_poly.pdbx_strand_id
1 'polypeptide(L)' 'MPVIRYRTRDLTRLMPGSARAAFRRMEKITGRTDDMMIVRGVNVFPSQIEELIL' A
#
# COMPACT_ATOMS: atom_id res chain seq x y z
N MET A 1 -16.11 -9.96 -6.52
CA MET A 1 -15.23 -11.12 -6.25
C MET A 1 -14.66 -11.01 -4.84
N PRO A 2 -14.72 -12.06 -4.00
CA PRO A 2 -14.04 -12.07 -2.71
C PRO A 2 -12.53 -12.13 -2.90
N VAL A 3 -11.79 -11.30 -2.16
CA VAL A 3 -10.33 -11.25 -2.21
C VAL A 3 -9.79 -11.82 -0.91
N ILE A 4 -9.06 -12.94 -0.99
CA ILE A 4 -8.56 -13.67 0.17
C ILE A 4 -7.06 -13.43 0.30
N ARG A 5 -6.62 -12.87 1.44
CA ARG A 5 -5.20 -12.65 1.80
C ARG A 5 -4.36 -11.96 0.70
N TYR A 6 -4.95 -10.97 0.03
CA TYR A 6 -4.22 -10.20 -0.98
C TYR A 6 -3.05 -9.43 -0.38
N ARG A 7 -1.91 -9.47 -1.07
CA ARG A 7 -0.68 -8.81 -0.64
C ARG A 7 -0.65 -7.40 -1.21
N THR A 8 -0.88 -6.40 -0.36
CA THR A 8 -0.92 -4.99 -0.80
C THR A 8 0.45 -4.41 -1.13
N ARG A 9 1.52 -4.97 -0.56
CA ARG A 9 2.93 -4.49 -0.68
C ARG A 9 3.20 -3.12 -0.04
N ASP A 10 2.26 -2.62 0.75
CA ASP A 10 2.45 -1.38 1.50
C ASP A 10 3.33 -1.60 2.73
N LEU A 11 4.22 -0.64 2.99
CA LEU A 11 5.06 -0.58 4.18
C LEU A 11 4.34 0.19 5.28
N THR A 12 4.00 -0.52 6.36
CA THR A 12 3.38 0.06 7.55
C THR A 12 3.70 -0.79 8.78
N ARG A 13 3.36 -0.27 9.96
CA ARG A 13 3.51 -0.94 11.25
C ARG A 13 2.17 -1.02 11.97
N LEU A 14 1.91 -2.17 12.59
CA LEU A 14 0.79 -2.34 13.50
C LEU A 14 1.20 -2.01 14.93
N MET A 15 0.46 -1.11 15.56
CA MET A 15 0.63 -0.69 16.94
C MET A 15 -0.48 -1.28 17.83
N PRO A 16 -0.24 -1.44 19.15
CA PRO A 16 -1.28 -1.75 20.11
C PRO A 16 -2.44 -0.75 20.06
N GLY A 17 -3.66 -1.22 20.36
CA GLY A 17 -4.81 -0.35 20.54
C GLY A 17 -4.65 0.54 21.78
N SER A 18 -5.24 1.74 21.76
CA SER A 18 -5.32 2.62 22.93
C SER A 18 -6.63 2.38 23.69
N ALA A 19 -7.60 3.31 23.60
CA ALA A 19 -8.89 3.21 24.28
C ALA A 19 -9.78 2.07 23.76
N ARG A 20 -9.50 1.55 22.55
CA ARG A 20 -10.18 0.38 21.96
C ARG A 20 -9.18 -0.74 21.74
N ALA A 21 -8.78 -1.40 22.82
CA ALA A 21 -7.76 -2.46 22.80
C ALA A 21 -8.09 -3.65 21.88
N ALA A 22 -9.37 -3.87 21.56
CA ALA A 22 -9.81 -4.90 20.62
C ALA A 22 -9.30 -4.68 19.18
N PHE A 23 -8.96 -3.44 18.81
CA PHE A 23 -8.46 -3.11 17.46
C PHE A 23 -6.98 -2.73 17.50
N ARG A 24 -6.23 -3.18 16.50
CA ARG A 24 -4.88 -2.69 16.25
C ARG A 24 -4.95 -1.31 15.60
N ARG A 25 -3.95 -0.48 15.87
CA ARG A 25 -3.73 0.77 15.14
C ARG A 25 -2.75 0.51 14.01
N MET A 26 -2.96 1.17 12.88
CA MET A 26 -2.02 1.14 11.76
C MET A 26 -1.34 2.50 11.66
N GLU A 27 -0.02 2.50 11.54
CA GLU A 27 0.73 3.70 11.23
C GLU A 27 0.46 4.14 9.79
N LYS A 28 0.66 5.44 9.49
CA LYS A 28 0.50 5.93 8.11
C LYS A 28 1.41 5.11 7.20
N ILE A 29 0.90 4.70 6.04
CA ILE A 29 1.69 3.99 5.03
C ILE A 29 2.84 4.89 4.59
N THR A 30 4.07 4.43 4.79
CA THR A 30 5.29 5.21 4.53
C THR A 30 5.83 4.99 3.12
N GLY A 31 5.42 3.91 2.46
CA GLY A 31 5.86 3.60 1.11
C GLY A 31 5.35 2.23 0.67
N ARG A 32 5.93 1.73 -0.42
CA ARG A 32 5.63 0.41 -0.98
C ARG A 32 6.91 -0.36 -1.24
N THR A 33 6.80 -1.68 -1.25
CA THR A 33 7.93 -2.57 -1.57
C THR A 33 8.10 -2.79 -3.07
N ASP A 34 7.16 -2.36 -3.90
CA ASP A 34 7.25 -2.39 -5.35
C ASP A 34 7.46 -0.97 -5.91
N ASP A 35 7.72 -0.87 -7.22
CA ASP A 35 8.01 0.39 -7.90
C ASP A 35 6.75 1.27 -8.12
N MET A 36 5.63 0.91 -7.51
CA MET A 36 4.37 1.62 -7.69
C MET A 36 4.43 2.98 -6.99
N MET A 37 4.18 4.04 -7.75
CA MET A 37 4.11 5.41 -7.27
C MET A 37 2.66 5.90 -7.28
N ILE A 38 2.31 6.78 -6.33
CA ILE A 38 1.00 7.45 -6.31
C ILE A 38 1.20 8.89 -6.75
N VAL A 39 0.72 9.24 -7.95
CA VAL A 39 0.80 10.60 -8.52
C VAL A 39 -0.61 11.18 -8.57
N ARG A 40 -0.85 12.25 -7.78
CA ARG A 40 -2.17 12.91 -7.68
C ARG A 40 -3.34 11.94 -7.39
N GLY A 41 -3.09 10.91 -6.59
CA GLY A 41 -4.08 9.90 -6.22
C GLY A 41 -4.26 8.76 -7.22
N VAL A 42 -3.49 8.74 -8.32
CA VAL A 42 -3.48 7.66 -9.31
C VAL A 42 -2.30 6.74 -9.06
N ASN A 43 -2.55 5.44 -9.06
CA ASN A 43 -1.49 4.41 -9.00
C ASN A 43 -0.80 4.31 -10.36
N VAL A 44 0.51 4.54 -10.37
CA VAL A 44 1.34 4.54 -11.58
C VAL A 44 2.48 3.54 -11.38
N PHE A 45 2.70 2.68 -12.37
CA PHE A 45 3.85 1.76 -12.40
C PHE A 45 4.83 2.22 -13.49
N PRO A 46 6.06 2.64 -13.14
CA PRO A 46 7.05 3.11 -14.11
C PRO A 46 7.31 2.12 -15.25
N SER A 47 7.36 0.82 -14.96
CA SER A 47 7.55 -0.23 -15.98
C SER A 47 6.49 -0.21 -17.08
N GLN A 48 5.24 0.13 -16.75
CA GLN A 48 4.16 0.21 -17.74
C GLN A 48 4.29 1.46 -18.63
N ILE A 49 4.91 2.53 -18.12
CA ILE A 49 5.19 3.73 -18.92
C ILE A 49 6.34 3.44 -19.89
N GLU A 50 7.39 2.74 -19.43
CA GLU A 50 8.52 2.34 -20.28
C GLU A 50 8.07 1.47 -21.47
N GLU A 51 7.17 0.50 -21.25
CA GLU A 51 6.57 -0.33 -22.31
C GLU A 51 5.77 0.44 -23.37
N LEU A 52 5.23 1.62 -23.02
CA LEU A 52 4.44 2.45 -23.94
C LEU A 52 5.29 3.41 -24.78
N ILE A 53 6.49 3.72 -24.30
CA ILE A 53 7.42 4.66 -24.94
C ILE A 53 8.39 3.93 -25.89
N LEU A 54 8.69 2.65 -25.63
CA LEU A 54 9.51 1.77 -26.47
C LEU A 54 8.68 1.04 -27.53
#